data_AF-A0A6A3KWX1-F1
#
_entry.id   AF-A0A6A3KWX1-F1
#
_cell.length_a   1.000
_cell.length_b   1.000
_cell.length_c   1.000
_cell.angle_alpha   90.00
_cell.angle_beta   90.00
_cell.angle_gamma   90.00
#
_symmetry.space_group_name_H-M   'P 1'
#
loop_
_entity.id
_entity.type
_entity.pdbx_description
1 polymer ?
#
loop_
_entity_poly.entity_id
_entity_poly.type
_entity_poly.pdbx_seq_one_letter_code
_entity_poly.pdbx_strand_id
1 'polypeptide(L)'
;MASYKYDIASGAEAFTFNSVMRACTKEVAALSWCMQHGLIAAKAVCSKCAPPPFMRRKGMHWRCSKSSCRVERSVCTNSFVERSTAPISKLFMVFSSGRAALTSRRPPNTQR
;
A
#
# COMPACT_ATOMS: atom_id res chain seq x y z
N MET A 1 20.44 15.03 -13.95
CA MET A 1 19.50 14.07 -13.32
C MET A 1 20.02 13.71 -11.94
N ALA A 2 19.30 14.07 -10.87
CA ALA A 2 19.64 13.60 -9.53
C ALA A 2 19.36 12.09 -9.44
N SER A 3 20.39 11.30 -9.15
CA SER A 3 20.24 9.88 -8.82
C SER A 3 19.55 9.79 -7.47
N TYR A 4 18.24 9.52 -7.47
CA TYR A 4 17.51 9.23 -6.25
C TYR A 4 18.00 7.87 -5.74
N LYS A 5 19.02 7.88 -4.87
CA LYS A 5 19.27 6.71 -4.03
C LYS A 5 18.08 6.62 -3.09
N TYR A 6 17.13 5.73 -3.41
CA TYR A 6 16.19 5.25 -2.41
C TYR A 6 17.04 4.62 -1.31
N ASP A 7 17.18 5.30 -0.19
CA ASP A 7 17.88 4.78 0.96
C ASP A 7 17.01 3.68 1.56
N ILE A 8 17.21 2.45 1.11
CA ILE A 8 16.44 1.26 1.51
C ILE A 8 16.52 1.08 3.05
N ALA A 9 17.49 1.69 3.72
CA ALA A 9 17.64 1.67 5.16
C ALA A 9 16.63 2.56 5.91
N SER A 10 16.19 3.67 5.32
CA SER A 10 15.27 4.61 5.97
C SER A 10 13.84 4.08 5.91
N GLY A 11 13.43 3.37 6.96
CA GLY A 11 12.10 2.76 7.09
C GLY A 11 12.06 1.24 6.94
N ALA A 12 13.21 0.56 6.77
CA ALA A 12 13.28 -0.91 6.67
C ALA A 12 12.65 -1.62 7.88
N GLU A 13 12.80 -1.05 9.09
CA GLU A 13 12.22 -1.58 10.32
C GLU A 13 10.69 -1.58 10.31
N ALA A 14 10.10 -0.59 9.63
CA ALA A 14 8.66 -0.48 9.48
C ALA A 14 8.09 -1.54 8.53
N PHE A 15 8.91 -2.06 7.61
CA PHE A 15 8.58 -3.12 6.63
C PHE A 15 9.14 -4.51 7.01
N THR A 16 9.31 -4.79 8.30
CA THR A 16 9.68 -6.15 8.75
C THR A 16 8.52 -7.14 8.56
N PHE A 17 8.83 -8.42 8.39
CA PHE A 17 7.80 -9.47 8.32
C PHE A 17 6.84 -9.39 9.52
N ASN A 18 7.37 -9.19 10.73
CA ASN A 18 6.56 -9.07 11.93
C ASN A 18 5.65 -7.83 11.94
N SER A 19 6.12 -6.67 11.47
CA SER A 19 5.29 -5.47 11.41
C SER A 19 4.16 -5.60 10.39
N VAL A 20 4.46 -6.17 9.21
CA VAL A 20 3.47 -6.44 8.16
C VAL A 20 2.44 -7.47 8.63
N MET A 21 2.89 -8.56 9.26
CA MET A 21 1.99 -9.60 9.78
C MET A 21 1.05 -9.06 10.87
N ARG A 22 1.55 -8.21 11.79
CA ARG A 22 0.72 -7.56 12.81
C ARG A 22 -0.32 -6.62 12.19
N ALA A 23 0.11 -5.79 11.23
CA ALA A 23 -0.78 -4.87 10.53
C ALA A 23 -1.84 -5.59 9.69
N CYS A 24 -1.50 -6.72 9.08
CA CYS A 24 -2.37 -7.48 8.18
C CYS A 24 -3.32 -8.46 8.87
N THR A 25 -3.41 -8.46 10.20
CA THR A 25 -4.39 -9.29 10.95
C THR A 25 -5.84 -8.92 10.66
N LYS A 26 -6.11 -7.64 10.37
CA LYS A 26 -7.44 -7.12 10.04
C LYS A 26 -7.34 -6.24 8.80
N GLU A 27 -8.30 -6.36 7.90
CA GLU A 27 -8.31 -5.63 6.62
C GLU A 27 -8.25 -4.10 6.80
N VAL A 28 -8.98 -3.57 7.79
CA VAL A 28 -8.98 -2.12 8.09
C VAL A 28 -7.63 -1.65 8.64
N ALA A 29 -6.98 -2.50 9.46
CA ALA A 29 -5.66 -2.21 10.02
C ALA A 29 -4.59 -2.25 8.91
N ALA A 30 -4.66 -3.23 8.02
CA ALA A 30 -3.79 -3.36 6.85
C ALA A 30 -3.89 -2.10 5.98
N LEU A 31 -5.12 -1.66 5.69
CA LEU A 31 -5.37 -0.44 4.93
C LEU A 31 -4.76 0.80 5.60
N SER A 32 -4.97 0.98 6.91
CA SER A 32 -4.39 2.12 7.63
C SER A 32 -2.87 2.13 7.61
N TRP A 33 -2.24 0.95 7.76
CA TRP A 33 -0.80 0.80 7.70
C TRP A 33 -0.26 1.12 6.30
N CYS A 34 -0.94 0.66 5.24
CA CYS A 34 -0.59 0.97 3.86
C CYS A 34 -0.69 2.47 3.56
N MET A 35 -1.71 3.15 4.08
CA MET A 35 -1.87 4.60 3.92
C MET A 35 -0.79 5.38 4.68
N GLN A 36 -0.42 4.95 5.89
CA GLN A 36 0.65 5.56 6.69
C GLN A 36 2.02 5.47 5.99
N HIS A 37 2.29 4.34 5.33
CA HIS A 37 3.56 4.09 4.66
C HIS A 37 3.57 4.49 3.17
N GLY A 38 2.54 5.22 2.71
CA GLY A 38 2.49 5.74 1.34
C GLY A 38 2.27 4.69 0.25
N LEU A 39 1.95 3.45 0.60
CA LEU A 39 1.66 2.36 -0.34
C LEU A 39 0.28 2.55 -1.01
N ILE A 40 -0.62 3.24 -0.29
CA ILE A 40 -1.96 3.60 -0.75
C ILE A 40 -2.17 5.09 -0.46
N ALA A 41 -2.84 5.78 -1.38
CA ALA A 41 -3.08 7.21 -1.22
C ALA A 41 -3.90 7.52 0.05
N ALA A 42 -3.33 8.32 0.95
CA ALA A 42 -4.00 8.73 2.18
C ALA A 42 -5.18 9.69 1.94
N LYS A 43 -5.14 10.44 0.83
CA LYS A 43 -6.16 11.40 0.40
C LYS A 43 -6.40 11.23 -1.10
N ALA A 44 -7.66 11.37 -1.52
CA ALA A 44 -8.04 11.31 -2.93
C ALA A 44 -8.82 12.57 -3.34
N VAL A 45 -8.64 12.99 -4.59
CA VAL A 45 -9.35 14.11 -5.21
C VAL A 45 -10.30 13.58 -6.28
N CYS A 46 -11.47 14.20 -6.40
CA CYS A 46 -12.41 13.86 -7.46
C CYS A 46 -11.92 14.42 -8.80
N SER A 47 -11.82 13.59 -9.84
CA SER A 47 -11.42 14.06 -11.17
C SER A 47 -12.55 14.66 -12.00
N LYS A 48 -13.81 14.57 -11.54
CA LYS A 48 -14.99 15.03 -12.31
C LYS A 48 -15.49 16.42 -11.89
N CYS A 49 -15.08 16.92 -10.73
CA CYS A 49 -15.56 18.20 -10.22
C CYS A 49 -14.48 19.27 -10.37
N ALA A 50 -14.89 20.49 -10.73
CA ALA A 50 -14.05 21.68 -10.70
C ALA A 50 -14.69 22.70 -9.72
N PRO A 51 -13.91 23.28 -8.78
CA PRO A 51 -12.62 22.78 -8.31
C PRO A 51 -12.75 21.37 -7.71
N PRO A 52 -11.70 20.52 -7.76
CA PRO A 52 -11.80 19.14 -7.30
C PRO A 52 -11.94 19.09 -5.78
N PRO A 53 -13.09 18.65 -5.25
CA PRO A 53 -13.26 18.48 -3.82
C PRO A 53 -12.51 17.23 -3.35
N PHE A 54 -12.17 17.22 -2.06
CA PHE A 54 -11.67 16.02 -1.40
C PHE A 54 -12.73 14.92 -1.40
N MET A 55 -12.31 13.69 -1.63
CA MET A 55 -13.16 12.51 -1.46
C MET A 55 -13.11 12.06 0.01
N ARG A 56 -14.27 11.71 0.57
CA ARG A 56 -14.39 11.13 1.91
C ARG A 56 -14.22 9.61 1.83
N ARG A 57 -13.54 9.03 2.82
CA ARG A 57 -13.40 7.58 2.93
C ARG A 57 -14.70 6.95 3.43
N LYS A 58 -15.21 5.95 2.70
CA LYS A 58 -16.34 5.11 3.08
C LYS A 58 -15.91 3.64 2.96
N GLY A 59 -15.37 3.09 4.04
CA GLY A 59 -14.79 1.74 4.03
C GLY A 59 -13.63 1.64 3.04
N MET A 60 -13.75 0.72 2.07
CA MET A 60 -12.76 0.48 1.01
C MET A 60 -12.90 1.38 -0.22
N HIS A 61 -13.80 2.37 -0.18
CA HIS A 61 -14.04 3.27 -1.30
C HIS A 61 -13.89 4.74 -0.88
N TRP A 62 -13.38 5.55 -1.79
CA TRP A 62 -13.47 6.99 -1.76
C TRP A 62 -14.78 7.43 -2.40
N ARG A 63 -15.56 8.25 -1.71
CA ARG A 63 -16.76 8.88 -2.27
C ARG A 63 -16.54 10.39 -2.35
N CYS A 64 -16.89 11.00 -3.47
CA CYS A 64 -16.85 12.45 -3.60
C CYS A 64 -17.68 13.13 -2.49
N SER A 65 -17.17 14.20 -1.88
CA SER A 65 -17.88 14.94 -0.82
C SER A 65 -19.00 15.84 -1.35
N LYS A 66 -19.01 16.16 -2.64
CA LYS A 66 -20.05 16.96 -3.28
C LYS A 66 -21.31 16.11 -3.47
N SER A 67 -22.43 16.54 -2.90
CA SER A 67 -23.71 15.81 -2.93
C SER A 67 -24.22 15.50 -4.34
N SER A 68 -23.99 16.40 -5.30
CA SER A 68 -24.35 16.20 -6.70
C SER A 68 -23.43 15.23 -7.45
N CYS A 69 -22.27 14.88 -6.89
CA CYS A 69 -21.29 14.01 -7.52
C CYS A 69 -21.33 12.62 -6.88
N ARG A 70 -21.78 11.62 -7.64
CA ARG A 70 -21.82 10.21 -7.19
C ARG A 70 -20.56 9.41 -7.54
N VAL A 71 -19.44 10.09 -7.78
CA VAL A 71 -18.18 9.42 -8.11
C VAL A 71 -17.67 8.67 -6.89
N GLU A 72 -17.50 7.37 -7.07
CA GLU A 72 -16.83 6.48 -6.15
C GLU A 72 -15.58 5.90 -6.82
N ARG A 73 -14.54 5.69 -6.01
CA ARG A 73 -13.28 5.07 -6.43
C ARG A 73 -12.86 4.07 -5.38
N SER A 74 -12.18 3.01 -5.79
CA SER A 74 -11.54 2.13 -4.82
C SER A 74 -10.45 2.91 -4.08
N VAL A 75 -10.25 2.58 -2.80
CA VAL A 75 -9.12 3.14 -2.06
C VAL A 75 -7.78 2.70 -2.66
N CYS A 76 -7.77 1.57 -3.37
CA CYS A 76 -6.63 1.04 -4.10
C CYS A 76 -6.41 1.68 -5.48
N THR A 77 -7.22 2.65 -5.91
CA THR A 77 -7.03 3.31 -7.21
C THR A 77 -5.67 4.04 -7.25
N ASN A 78 -4.94 3.89 -8.34
CA ASN A 78 -3.54 4.32 -8.55
C ASN A 78 -2.52 3.68 -7.58
N SER A 79 -2.78 2.47 -7.09
CA SER A 79 -1.82 1.71 -6.26
C SER A 79 -1.42 0.41 -6.93
N PHE A 80 -0.39 -0.25 -6.40
CA PHE A 80 0.08 -1.54 -6.90
C PHE A 80 -1.02 -2.63 -6.85
N VAL A 81 -1.99 -2.50 -5.95
CA VAL A 81 -3.10 -3.44 -5.77
C VAL A 81 -4.38 -3.03 -6.52
N GLU A 82 -4.29 -2.00 -7.38
CA GLU A 82 -5.39 -1.57 -8.23
C GLU A 82 -5.82 -2.73 -9.16
N ARG A 83 -7.08 -3.18 -9.02
CA ARG A 83 -7.72 -4.33 -9.73
C ARG A 83 -7.54 -5.70 -9.09
N SER A 84 -6.87 -5.82 -7.95
CA SER A 84 -6.93 -7.07 -7.20
C SER A 84 -8.31 -7.27 -6.58
N THR A 85 -8.88 -8.45 -6.75
CA THR A 85 -10.10 -8.90 -6.04
C THR A 85 -9.78 -9.52 -4.68
N ALA A 86 -8.49 -9.78 -4.42
CA ALA A 86 -8.05 -10.32 -3.15
C ALA A 86 -8.02 -9.23 -2.06
N PRO A 87 -8.32 -9.58 -0.80
CA PRO A 87 -8.21 -8.64 0.31
C PRO A 87 -6.76 -8.14 0.46
N ILE A 88 -6.63 -6.85 0.79
CA ILE A 88 -5.38 -6.11 0.96
C ILE A 88 -4.48 -6.84 1.95
N SER A 89 -5.03 -7.34 3.05
CA SER A 89 -4.30 -8.15 4.05
C SER A 89 -3.59 -9.35 3.42
N LYS A 90 -4.25 -10.11 2.53
CA LYS A 90 -3.64 -11.28 1.87
C LYS A 90 -2.57 -10.88 0.86
N LEU A 91 -2.81 -9.81 0.11
CA LEU A 91 -1.83 -9.32 -0.86
C LEU A 91 -0.52 -8.94 -0.19
N PHE A 92 -0.59 -8.13 0.87
CA PHE A 92 0.61 -7.69 1.59
C PHE A 92 1.29 -8.82 2.35
N MET A 93 0.53 -9.80 2.87
CA MET A 93 1.12 -11.04 3.40
C MET A 93 1.95 -11.75 2.32
N VAL A 94 1.39 -12.00 1.12
CA VAL A 94 2.13 -12.66 0.02
C VAL A 94 3.38 -11.88 -0.40
N PHE A 95 3.32 -10.55 -0.51
CA PHE A 95 4.49 -9.73 -0.82
C PHE A 95 5.59 -9.84 0.24
N SER A 96 5.22 -9.84 1.52
CA SER A 96 6.19 -9.99 2.62
C SER A 96 6.79 -11.41 2.67
N SER A 97 6.01 -12.44 2.38
CA SER A 97 6.46 -13.84 2.31
C SER A 97 7.39 -14.11 1.13
N GLY A 98 7.16 -13.46 -0.02
CA GLY A 98 7.99 -13.60 -1.22
C GLY A 98 9.45 -13.12 -1.01
N ARG A 99 9.67 -12.18 -0.09
CA ARG A 99 11.01 -11.70 0.25
C ARG A 99 11.81 -12.69 1.11
N ALA A 100 11.15 -13.49 1.93
CA ALA A 100 11.81 -14.55 2.71
C ALA A 100 12.42 -15.65 1.82
N ALA A 101 11.85 -15.86 0.63
CA ALA A 101 12.39 -16.82 -0.35
C ALA A 101 13.67 -16.32 -1.04
N LEU A 102 13.89 -15.00 -1.13
CA LEU A 102 15.06 -14.41 -1.79
C LEU A 102 16.26 -14.23 -0.84
N THR A 103 16.03 -14.10 0.46
CA THR A 103 17.11 -14.06 1.47
C THR A 103 17.63 -15.45 1.84
N SER A 104 16.97 -16.52 1.38
CA SER A 104 17.43 -17.91 1.53
C SER A 104 18.27 -18.39 0.33
N ARG A 105 18.93 -17.50 -0.41
CA ARG A 105 20.10 -17.89 -1.21
C ARG A 105 21.35 -17.52 -0.42
N ARG A 106 21.92 -18.53 0.24
CA ARG A 106 23.22 -18.45 0.95
C ARG A 106 24.29 -17.76 0.08
N PRO A 107 25.17 -16.93 0.66
CA PRO A 107 26.37 -16.43 0.00
C PRO A 107 27.35 -17.57 -0.36
N PRO A 108 28.31 -17.32 -1.27
CA PRO A 108 29.07 -18.35 -1.98
C PRO A 108 29.98 -19.15 -1.04
N ASN A 109 30.08 -20.44 -1.36
CA ASN A 109 31.05 -21.37 -0.78
C ASN A 109 32.47 -20.92 -1.17
N THR A 110 33.14 -20.19 -0.29
CA THR A 110 34.59 -19.96 -0.37
C THR A 110 35.28 -20.91 0.60
N GLN A 111 35.58 -22.13 0.15
CA GLN A 111 36.64 -22.98 0.73
C GLN A 111 37.18 -23.96 -0.32
N ARG A 112 38.27 -23.59 -1.00
CA ARG A 112 39.61 -24.20 -0.86
C ARG A 112 40.55 -23.64 -1.93
#